data_AF-A0A7C5DV07-F1
#
_entry.id   AF-A0A7C5DV07-F1
#
_cell.length_a   1.000
_cell.length_b   1.000
_cell.length_c   1.000
_cell.angle_alpha   90.00
_cell.angle_beta   90.00
_cell.angle_gamma   90.00
#
_symmetry.space_group_name_H-M   'P 1'
#
loop_
_entity.id
_entity.type
_entity.pdbx_description
1 polymer ?
#
loop_
_entity_poly.entity_id
_entity_poly.type
_entity_poly.pdbx_seq_one_letter_code
_entity_poly.pdbx_strand_id
1 'polypeptide(L)'
;MGGIIMDQSKLKEFLDSSPSIQEIRKFAKMLGLRIKRTMKKRDLLKLLKKELETLEITSSATSSQHNGEERLHPSLPMDFDLPSSYGKDRLVLLPVNPRWIHAYWDFSSNSRQKLLASEA
;
A
#
# COMPACT_ATOMS: atom_id res chain seq x y z
N MET A 1 0.31 -12.31 9.56
CA MET A 1 0.26 -12.77 8.15
C MET A 1 1.26 -11.92 7.36
N GLY A 2 2.54 -12.27 7.41
CA GLY A 2 3.59 -11.52 6.71
C GLY A 2 3.66 -11.97 5.25
N GLY A 3 3.37 -11.06 4.33
CA GLY A 3 3.76 -11.22 2.94
C GLY A 3 5.28 -11.10 2.87
N ILE A 4 5.96 -12.23 2.70
CA ILE A 4 7.40 -12.24 2.44
C ILE A 4 7.56 -11.74 1.00
N ILE A 5 7.95 -10.48 0.85
CA ILE A 5 8.38 -9.93 -0.44
C ILE A 5 9.72 -10.60 -0.75
N MET A 6 9.71 -11.61 -1.63
CA MET A 6 10.94 -12.20 -2.16
C MET A 6 11.33 -11.50 -3.46
N ASP A 7 12.62 -11.16 -3.56
CA ASP A 7 13.20 -10.39 -4.66
C ASP A 7 13.17 -11.12 -6.02
N GLN A 8 12.87 -10.37 -7.07
CA GLN A 8 12.78 -10.80 -8.47
C GLN A 8 14.04 -11.57 -8.94
N SER A 9 15.21 -11.22 -8.40
CA SER A 9 16.49 -11.89 -8.71
C SER A 9 16.49 -13.37 -8.35
N LYS A 10 15.88 -13.74 -7.22
CA LYS A 10 15.77 -15.13 -6.77
C LYS A 10 14.80 -15.93 -7.63
N LEU A 11 13.77 -15.29 -8.18
CA LEU A 11 12.82 -15.92 -9.11
C LEU A 11 13.47 -16.24 -10.45
N LYS A 12 14.34 -15.35 -10.96
CA LYS A 12 15.09 -15.57 -12.21
C LYS A 12 16.06 -16.74 -12.07
N GLU A 13 16.88 -16.70 -11.01
CA GLU A 13 17.84 -17.78 -10.70
C GLU A 13 17.14 -19.14 -10.48
N PHE A 14 15.97 -19.15 -9.83
CA PHE A 14 15.16 -20.36 -9.64
C PHE A 14 14.51 -20.87 -10.93
N LEU A 15 14.19 -19.99 -11.89
CA LEU A 15 13.63 -20.40 -13.17
C LEU A 15 14.68 -21.06 -14.06
N ASP A 16 15.92 -20.56 -14.00
CA ASP A 16 17.06 -21.05 -14.77
C ASP A 16 17.55 -22.43 -14.27
N SER A 17 17.33 -22.76 -13.00
CA SER A 17 17.72 -24.06 -12.41
C SER A 17 16.80 -25.24 -12.78
N SER A 18 15.83 -25.06 -13.68
CA SER A 18 14.89 -26.11 -14.18
C SER A 18 14.15 -26.95 -13.10
N PRO A 19 13.52 -26.32 -12.09
CA PRO A 19 13.05 -26.97 -10.87
C PRO A 19 11.91 -28.00 -11.04
N SER A 20 11.73 -28.82 -10.00
CA SER A 20 10.69 -29.86 -9.90
C SER A 20 9.29 -29.25 -9.75
N ILE A 21 8.26 -30.00 -10.18
CA ILE A 21 6.85 -29.59 -10.07
C ILE A 21 6.44 -29.25 -8.63
N GLN A 22 7.03 -29.92 -7.64
CA GLN A 22 6.73 -29.69 -6.23
C GLN A 22 7.33 -28.35 -5.75
N GLU A 23 8.56 -28.07 -6.17
CA GLU A 23 9.28 -26.84 -5.83
C GLU A 23 8.60 -25.63 -6.46
N ILE A 24 8.20 -25.73 -7.73
CA ILE A 24 7.42 -24.69 -8.43
C ILE A 24 6.13 -24.37 -7.65
N ARG A 25 5.42 -25.39 -7.15
CA ARG A 25 4.19 -25.16 -6.36
C ARG A 25 4.48 -24.51 -5.00
N LYS A 26 5.54 -24.95 -4.32
CA LYS A 26 5.96 -24.35 -3.04
C LYS A 26 6.35 -22.88 -3.24
N PHE A 27 7.13 -22.61 -4.29
CA PHE A 27 7.59 -21.27 -4.63
C PHE A 27 6.44 -20.35 -5.02
N ALA A 28 5.53 -20.80 -5.89
CA ALA A 28 4.35 -20.01 -6.25
C ALA A 28 3.40 -19.78 -5.06
N LYS A 29 3.28 -20.72 -4.12
CA LYS A 29 2.52 -20.50 -2.87
C LYS A 29 3.19 -19.47 -1.96
N MET A 30 4.53 -19.49 -1.91
CA MET A 30 5.33 -18.51 -1.16
C MET A 30 5.21 -17.09 -1.75
N LEU A 31 5.11 -16.99 -3.08
CA LEU A 31 4.79 -15.74 -3.79
C LEU A 31 3.32 -15.29 -3.64
N GLY A 32 2.47 -16.05 -2.95
CA GLY A 32 1.06 -15.71 -2.78
C GLY A 32 0.17 -15.99 -3.99
N LEU A 33 0.66 -16.74 -4.99
CA LEU A 33 -0.12 -17.07 -6.19
C LEU A 33 -1.16 -18.15 -5.89
N ARG A 34 -2.38 -17.95 -6.39
CA ARG A 34 -3.48 -18.91 -6.22
C ARG A 34 -3.35 -20.06 -7.23
N ILE A 35 -2.83 -21.18 -6.75
CA ILE A 35 -2.57 -22.37 -7.57
C ILE A 35 -3.73 -23.36 -7.46
N LYS A 36 -4.24 -23.84 -8.61
CA LYS A 36 -5.20 -24.96 -8.64
C LYS A 36 -4.48 -26.32 -8.67
N ARG A 37 -5.07 -27.35 -8.06
CA ARG A 37 -4.48 -28.70 -7.99
C ARG A 37 -4.29 -29.34 -9.37
N THR A 38 -5.19 -29.05 -10.31
CA THR A 38 -5.20 -29.59 -11.69
C THR A 38 -4.13 -29.02 -12.62
N MET A 39 -3.38 -28.00 -12.21
CA MET A 39 -2.39 -27.33 -13.07
C MET A 39 -1.16 -28.19 -13.33
N LYS A 40 -0.72 -28.24 -14.59
CA LYS A 40 0.50 -28.98 -14.98
C LYS A 40 1.74 -28.08 -14.87
N LYS A 41 2.95 -28.67 -14.89
CA LYS A 41 4.24 -27.94 -14.82
C LYS A 41 4.30 -26.75 -15.78
N ARG A 42 3.85 -26.96 -17.02
CA ARG A 42 3.80 -25.93 -18.07
C ARG A 42 2.94 -24.72 -17.70
N ASP A 43 1.79 -24.96 -17.06
CA ASP A 43 0.83 -23.90 -16.77
C ASP A 43 1.33 -23.06 -15.60
N LEU A 44 2.01 -23.68 -14.62
CA LEU A 44 2.65 -22.99 -13.52
C LEU A 44 3.87 -22.16 -13.97
N LEU A 45 4.68 -22.69 -14.89
CA LEU A 45 5.78 -21.93 -15.49
C LEU A 45 5.27 -20.72 -16.27
N LYS A 46 4.16 -20.88 -17.01
CA LYS A 46 3.52 -19.77 -17.72
C LYS A 46 3.00 -18.69 -16.76
N LEU A 47 2.42 -19.09 -15.62
CA LEU A 47 2.02 -18.14 -14.59
C LEU A 47 3.21 -17.39 -14.00
N LEU A 48 4.28 -18.09 -13.63
CA LEU A 48 5.48 -17.45 -13.06
C LEU A 48 6.17 -16.50 -14.04
N LYS A 49 6.26 -16.87 -15.33
CA LYS A 49 6.78 -15.97 -16.38
C LYS A 49 5.91 -14.73 -16.56
N LYS A 50 4.58 -14.90 -16.57
CA LYS A 50 3.64 -13.78 -16.65
C LYS A 50 3.80 -12.83 -15.46
N GLU A 51 3.96 -13.38 -14.25
CA GLU A 51 4.21 -12.57 -13.05
C GLU A 51 5.54 -11.80 -13.15
N LEU A 52 6.59 -12.44 -13.66
CA LEU A 52 7.86 -11.77 -13.93
C LEU A 52 7.68 -10.61 -14.92
N GLU A 53 6.99 -10.84 -16.04
CA GLU A 53 6.69 -9.81 -17.03
C GLU A 53 5.86 -8.67 -16.41
N THR A 54 4.85 -8.95 -15.58
CA THR A 54 4.08 -7.89 -14.90
C THR A 54 4.91 -7.10 -13.91
N LEU A 55 5.87 -7.74 -13.23
CA LEU A 55 6.81 -7.07 -12.33
C LEU A 55 7.83 -6.22 -13.10
N GLU A 56 8.33 -6.69 -14.25
CA GLU A 56 9.22 -5.93 -15.14
C GLU A 56 8.50 -4.75 -15.80
N ILE A 57 7.24 -4.93 -16.23
CA ILE A 57 6.40 -3.85 -16.77
C ILE A 57 6.05 -2.84 -15.69
N THR A 58 5.75 -3.27 -14.46
CA THR A 58 5.53 -2.32 -13.35
C THR A 58 6.82 -1.55 -13.03
N SER A 59 7.99 -2.17 -13.18
CA SER A 59 9.30 -1.51 -12.99
C SER A 59 9.69 -0.59 -14.15
N SER A 60 9.10 -0.78 -15.34
CA SER A 60 9.39 0.00 -16.56
C SER A 60 8.32 1.08 -16.85
N ALA A 61 7.06 0.84 -16.48
CA ALA A 61 5.95 1.78 -16.62
C ALA A 61 5.97 2.89 -15.56
N THR A 62 6.82 2.77 -14.53
CA THR A 62 7.11 3.87 -13.60
C THR A 62 8.15 4.86 -14.14
N SER A 63 8.79 4.61 -15.30
CA SER A 63 9.85 5.48 -15.82
C SER A 63 9.37 6.58 -16.77
N SER A 64 8.08 6.63 -17.14
CA SER A 64 7.63 7.54 -18.21
C SER A 64 6.37 8.35 -17.93
N GLN A 65 5.86 8.43 -16.69
CA GLN A 65 4.90 9.46 -16.27
C GLN A 65 4.96 9.75 -14.76
N HIS A 66 5.99 10.46 -14.27
CA HIS A 66 5.81 11.45 -13.20
C HIS A 66 7.02 12.41 -13.17
N ASN A 67 6.92 13.53 -13.88
CA ASN A 67 7.73 14.71 -13.58
C ASN A 67 7.15 15.39 -12.34
N GLY A 68 7.38 14.79 -11.18
CA GLY A 68 6.98 15.40 -9.94
C GLY A 68 7.59 14.60 -8.81
N GLU A 69 8.39 15.30 -8.06
CA GLU A 69 8.63 15.09 -6.63
C GLU A 69 8.36 13.65 -6.21
N GLU A 70 9.43 12.85 -6.28
CA GLU A 70 9.61 11.65 -5.49
C GLU A 70 9.09 11.96 -4.09
N ARG A 71 7.83 11.57 -3.83
CA ARG A 71 7.25 11.66 -2.51
C ARG A 71 8.08 10.70 -1.69
N LEU A 72 9.07 11.25 -0.99
CA LEU A 72 9.80 10.59 0.07
C LEU A 72 8.74 9.89 0.90
N HIS A 73 8.59 8.58 0.70
CA HIS A 73 7.81 7.77 1.60
C HIS A 73 8.57 7.90 2.92
N PRO A 74 7.99 8.53 3.96
CA PRO A 74 8.65 8.60 5.24
C PRO A 74 8.56 7.18 5.80
N SER A 75 9.54 6.34 5.43
CA SER A 75 9.73 5.03 6.02
C SER A 75 10.15 5.16 7.49
N LEU A 76 10.56 6.37 7.90
CA LEU A 76 10.63 6.81 9.28
C LEU A 76 9.48 7.77 9.59
N PRO A 77 8.77 7.59 10.72
CA PRO A 77 7.93 8.66 11.25
C PRO A 77 8.84 9.85 11.54
N MET A 78 8.66 10.90 10.74
CA MET A 78 9.34 12.17 10.95
C MET A 78 8.53 12.91 12.00
N ASP A 79 9.17 13.31 13.09
CA ASP A 79 8.53 14.01 14.21
C ASP A 79 8.10 15.41 13.74
N PHE A 80 6.91 15.48 13.15
CA PHE A 80 6.28 16.74 12.79
C PHE A 80 5.30 17.13 13.89
N ASP A 81 5.49 18.32 14.45
CA ASP A 81 4.49 18.94 15.31
C ASP A 81 3.27 19.29 14.46
N LEU A 82 2.16 18.57 14.68
CA LEU A 82 0.90 18.93 14.06
C LEU A 82 0.33 20.17 14.75
N PRO A 83 -0.21 21.14 13.98
CA PRO A 83 -0.93 22.26 14.56
C PRO A 83 -2.19 21.75 15.27
N SER A 84 -2.53 22.38 16.40
CA SER A 84 -3.70 22.01 17.20
C SER A 84 -5.04 22.31 16.52
N SER A 85 -5.07 23.23 15.55
CA SER A 85 -6.25 23.62 14.78
C SER A 85 -5.82 24.11 13.41
N TYR A 86 -6.69 23.93 12.41
CA TYR A 86 -6.49 24.45 11.06
C TYR A 86 -7.29 25.73 10.81
N GLY A 87 -8.01 26.24 11.81
CA GLY A 87 -8.76 27.48 11.76
C GLY A 87 -9.89 27.47 10.73
N LYS A 88 -10.49 26.30 10.46
CA LYS A 88 -11.56 26.15 9.47
C LYS A 88 -12.85 25.74 10.15
N ASP A 89 -13.95 26.36 9.76
CA ASP A 89 -15.28 26.03 10.28
C ASP A 89 -15.74 24.68 9.74
N ARG A 90 -15.44 23.61 10.47
CA ARG A 90 -15.74 22.23 10.05
C ARG A 90 -16.02 21.33 11.24
N LEU A 91 -17.12 20.58 11.15
CA LEU A 91 -17.40 19.45 12.02
C LEU A 91 -16.89 18.16 11.36
N VAL A 92 -16.05 17.42 12.06
CA VAL A 92 -15.42 16.20 11.54
C VAL A 92 -15.74 15.03 12.47
N LEU A 93 -16.18 13.93 11.86
CA LEU A 93 -16.49 12.67 12.52
C LEU A 93 -15.54 11.60 12.01
N LEU A 94 -14.80 11.00 12.94
CA LEU A 94 -13.83 9.94 12.67
C LEU A 94 -14.28 8.67 13.39
N PRO A 95 -14.78 7.66 12.67
CA PRO A 95 -15.13 6.38 13.28
C PRO A 95 -13.86 5.68 13.75
N VAL A 96 -13.72 5.49 15.06
CA VAL A 96 -12.58 4.78 15.68
C VAL A 96 -12.85 3.28 15.68
N ASN A 97 -14.09 2.88 15.99
CA ASN A 97 -14.57 1.50 15.91
C ASN A 97 -16.10 1.49 15.73
N PRO A 98 -16.76 0.32 15.53
CA PRO A 98 -18.21 0.25 15.29
C PRO A 98 -19.10 0.83 16.41
N ARG A 99 -18.55 1.04 17.61
CA ARG A 99 -19.25 1.56 18.78
C ARG A 99 -18.71 2.91 19.26
N TRP A 100 -17.71 3.48 18.60
CA TRP A 100 -17.05 4.71 19.04
C TRP A 100 -16.67 5.58 17.85
N ILE A 101 -17.19 6.81 17.89
CA ILE A 101 -16.86 7.87 16.96
C ILE A 101 -16.16 8.99 17.74
N HIS A 102 -15.03 9.44 17.22
CA HIS A 102 -14.39 10.66 17.67
C HIS A 102 -14.95 11.82 16.84
N ALA A 103 -15.44 12.85 17.51
CA ALA A 103 -15.97 14.04 16.88
C ALA A 103 -15.15 15.23 17.34
N TYR A 104 -14.75 16.08 16.39
CA TYR A 104 -14.20 17.39 16.74
C TYR A 104 -14.80 18.46 15.83
N TRP A 105 -14.90 19.66 16.40
CA TRP A 105 -15.36 20.84 15.68
C TRP A 105 -14.22 21.84 15.68
N ASP A 106 -13.72 22.15 14.49
CA ASP A 106 -12.75 23.21 14.29
C ASP A 106 -13.47 24.52 13.92
N PHE A 107 -12.96 25.64 14.43
CA PHE A 107 -13.53 26.97 14.24
C PHE A 107 -12.50 27.91 13.64
N SER A 108 -12.94 28.74 12.69
CA SER A 108 -12.17 29.89 12.26
C SER A 108 -12.11 30.95 13.36
N SER A 109 -11.08 31.80 13.29
CA SER A 109 -10.93 32.92 14.22
C SER A 109 -12.16 33.84 14.24
N ASN A 110 -12.77 34.08 13.08
CA ASN A 110 -13.97 34.91 12.94
C ASN A 110 -15.18 34.25 13.62
N SER A 111 -15.42 32.97 13.38
CA SER A 111 -16.53 32.22 13.99
C SER A 111 -16.37 32.10 15.51
N ARG A 112 -15.14 31.91 15.99
CA ARG A 112 -14.83 31.90 17.42
C ARG A 112 -15.10 33.25 18.07
N GLN A 113 -14.75 34.36 17.41
CA GLN A 113 -15.08 35.70 17.90
C GLN A 113 -16.59 35.96 17.95
N LYS A 114 -17.34 35.51 16.93
CA LYS A 114 -18.81 35.62 16.92
C LYS A 114 -19.46 34.83 18.05
N LEU A 115 -18.98 33.61 18.31
CA LEU A 115 -19.46 32.78 19.42
C LEU A 115 -19.21 33.46 20.77
N LEU A 116 -17.98 33.94 21.01
CA LEU A 116 -17.63 34.67 22.23
C LEU A 116 -18.44 35.96 22.40
N ALA A 117 -18.69 36.69 21.30
CA ALA A 117 -19.49 37.91 21.33
C ALA A 117 -20.98 37.65 21.56
N SER A 118 -21.48 36.45 21.24
CA SER A 118 -22.88 36.07 21.46
C SER A 118 -23.17 35.56 22.87
N GLU A 119 -22.12 35.28 23.65
CA GLU A 119 -22.19 34.75 25.01
C GLU A 119 -22.08 35.86 26.09
N ALA A 120 -21.85 37.11 25.66
CA ALA A 120 -21.77 38.32 26.48
C ALA A 120 -23.05 39.16 26.34
#